data_AF-A0AAD4JZR0-F1
#
_entry.id   AF-A0AAD4JZR0-F1
#
_cell.length_a   1.000
_cell.length_b   1.000
_cell.length_c   1.000
_cell.angle_alpha   90.00
_cell.angle_beta   90.00
_cell.angle_gamma   90.00
#
_symmetry.space_group_name_H-M   'P 1'
#
loop_
_entity.id
_entity.type
_entity.pdbx_description
1 polymer ?
#
loop_
_entity_poly.entity_id
_entity_poly.type
_entity_poly.pdbx_seq_one_letter_code
_entity_poly.pdbx_strand_id
1 'polypeptide(L)'
;TQLCFVLQAKPSSVQTQLQGALDKYLVNANARDLDLTVSADVTSQCFALYLPMLNEVAATFSSSYQACITTANEELANLTAEAQKDQAVYQQDVTGLCSAFTSCDDSAGNDTTKFFNCYATAAQGDVSVIYDIATNAASTANTLAEAIKATQDTEYQCTNTTESNYVRDTAATYDLLDTCLKNGVPTTSAAPVSVTTAGVLVTT
;
A
#
# COMPACT_ATOMS: atom_id res chain seq x y z
N THR A 1 9.38 -5.31 18.18
CA THR A 1 8.97 -3.92 18.47
C THR A 1 8.38 -3.33 17.22
N GLN A 2 7.06 -3.41 17.08
CA GLN A 2 6.33 -3.05 15.87
C GLN A 2 5.76 -1.63 16.08
N LEU A 3 6.34 -0.65 15.38
CA LEU A 3 5.78 0.70 15.30
C LEU A 3 4.75 0.70 14.16
N CYS A 4 3.51 0.35 14.47
CA CYS A 4 2.39 0.58 13.58
C CYS A 4 1.77 1.93 13.95
N PHE A 5 2.26 3.01 13.36
CA PHE A 5 1.61 4.31 13.48
C PHE A 5 0.44 4.35 12.48
N VAL A 6 -0.73 3.95 12.95
CA VAL A 6 -1.99 4.18 12.23
C VAL A 6 -2.30 5.68 12.35
N LEU A 7 -1.89 6.46 11.36
CA LEU A 7 -2.39 7.83 11.17
C LEU A 7 -3.85 7.73 10.73
N GLN A 8 -4.76 7.76 11.70
CA GLN A 8 -6.18 7.91 11.45
C GLN A 8 -6.46 9.34 10.97
N ALA A 9 -6.43 9.55 9.66
CA ALA A 9 -7.03 10.74 9.06
C ALA A 9 -8.56 10.64 9.24
N LYS A 10 -9.11 11.37 10.22
CA LYS A 10 -10.55 11.41 10.45
C LYS A 10 -11.22 12.20 9.30
N PRO A 11 -12.24 11.65 8.62
CA PRO A 11 -12.91 12.33 7.51
C PRO A 11 -13.60 13.65 7.92
N SER A 12 -13.97 13.79 9.21
CA SER A 12 -14.62 14.98 9.76
C SER A 12 -13.72 16.21 9.92
N SER A 13 -12.39 16.03 10.03
CA SER A 13 -11.46 17.16 10.05
C SER A 13 -11.25 17.75 8.65
N VAL A 14 -11.34 16.91 7.60
CA VAL A 14 -11.21 17.36 6.21
C VAL A 14 -12.41 18.21 5.80
N GLN A 15 -13.63 17.81 6.15
CA GLN A 15 -14.84 18.61 5.92
C GLN A 15 -14.78 19.97 6.62
N THR A 16 -14.38 20.00 7.90
CA THR A 16 -14.27 21.26 8.66
C THR A 16 -13.17 22.18 8.10
N GLN A 17 -12.05 21.62 7.66
CA GLN A 17 -10.97 22.38 7.02
C GLN A 17 -11.37 22.91 5.64
N LEU A 18 -12.15 22.14 4.87
CA LEU A 18 -12.68 22.56 3.59
C LEU A 18 -13.70 23.71 3.75
N GLN A 19 -14.58 23.64 4.77
CA GLN A 19 -15.49 24.73 5.12
C GLN A 19 -14.74 26.03 5.47
N GLY A 20 -13.71 25.94 6.31
CA GLY A 20 -12.91 27.12 6.70
C GLY A 20 -12.07 27.70 5.56
N ALA A 21 -11.57 26.85 4.65
CA ALA A 21 -10.89 27.30 3.44
C ALA A 21 -11.86 28.00 2.48
N LEU A 22 -13.11 27.53 2.40
CA LEU A 22 -14.18 28.11 1.59
C LEU A 22 -14.58 29.49 2.10
N ASP A 23 -14.80 29.65 3.40
CA ASP A 23 -15.12 30.94 4.02
C ASP A 23 -14.01 31.96 3.77
N LYS A 24 -12.75 31.53 3.87
CA LYS A 24 -11.59 32.38 3.58
C LYS A 24 -11.47 32.75 2.10
N TYR A 25 -11.79 31.82 1.19
CA TYR A 25 -11.83 32.08 -0.24
C TYR A 25 -12.94 33.08 -0.59
N LEU A 26 -14.13 32.92 -0.02
CA LEU A 26 -15.26 33.86 -0.18
C LEU A 26 -14.88 35.26 0.29
N VAL A 27 -14.27 35.41 1.47
CA VAL A 27 -13.80 36.72 1.97
C VAL A 27 -12.74 37.33 1.06
N ASN A 28 -11.80 36.52 0.54
CA ASN A 28 -10.78 37.01 -0.38
C ASN A 28 -11.32 37.32 -1.79
N ALA A 29 -12.34 36.60 -2.25
CA ALA A 29 -13.04 36.85 -3.52
C ALA A 29 -13.87 38.15 -3.46
N ASN A 30 -14.38 38.51 -2.29
CA ASN A 30 -14.99 39.84 -2.06
C ASN A 30 -13.96 40.98 -1.98
N ALA A 31 -12.69 40.67 -1.66
CA ALA A 31 -11.60 41.64 -1.54
C ALA A 31 -10.81 41.85 -2.84
N ARG A 32 -10.85 40.89 -3.76
CA ARG A 32 -10.42 41.07 -5.14
C ARG A 32 -11.62 41.61 -5.89
N ASP A 33 -11.47 42.76 -6.54
CA ASP A 33 -12.44 43.46 -7.40
C ASP A 33 -13.00 42.54 -8.51
N LEU A 34 -13.80 41.55 -8.12
CA LEU A 34 -14.61 40.71 -8.98
C LEU A 34 -15.80 41.59 -9.31
N ASP A 35 -15.80 42.16 -10.51
CA ASP A 35 -16.86 43.02 -11.04
C ASP A 35 -18.24 42.50 -10.59
N LEU A 36 -18.95 43.33 -9.82
CA LEU A 36 -20.23 43.04 -9.15
C LEU A 36 -21.40 42.92 -10.14
N THR A 37 -21.17 42.39 -11.33
CA THR A 37 -22.19 41.93 -12.28
C THR A 37 -22.58 40.47 -12.02
N VAL A 38 -21.81 39.75 -11.20
CA VAL A 38 -22.14 38.40 -10.70
C VAL A 38 -23.07 38.55 -9.50
N SER A 39 -24.37 38.32 -9.71
CA SER A 39 -25.35 38.35 -8.62
C SER A 39 -24.99 37.33 -7.54
N ALA A 40 -25.35 37.58 -6.27
CA ALA A 40 -25.18 36.61 -5.18
C ALA A 40 -25.79 35.23 -5.51
N ASP A 41 -26.78 35.22 -6.41
CA ASP A 41 -27.41 34.05 -6.99
C ASP A 41 -26.41 33.19 -7.80
N VAL A 42 -25.57 33.77 -8.65
CA VAL A 42 -24.57 33.06 -9.45
C VAL A 42 -23.47 32.46 -8.58
N THR A 43 -22.96 33.22 -7.60
CA THR A 43 -21.95 32.72 -6.66
C THR A 43 -22.45 31.48 -5.93
N SER A 44 -23.67 31.53 -5.39
CA SER A 44 -24.27 30.37 -4.68
C SER A 44 -24.47 29.16 -5.60
N GLN A 45 -24.86 29.37 -6.86
CA GLN A 45 -25.02 28.31 -7.86
C GLN A 45 -23.69 27.67 -8.25
N CYS A 46 -22.63 28.46 -8.44
CA CYS A 46 -21.29 27.94 -8.72
C CYS A 46 -20.77 27.08 -7.57
N PHE A 47 -20.91 27.53 -6.32
CA PHE A 47 -20.53 26.71 -5.17
C PHE A 47 -21.40 25.44 -5.04
N ALA A 48 -22.70 25.53 -5.29
CA ALA A 48 -23.58 24.36 -5.27
C ALA A 48 -23.19 23.31 -6.32
N LEU A 49 -22.60 23.71 -7.45
CA LEU A 49 -22.10 22.80 -8.48
C LEU A 49 -20.76 22.17 -8.12
N TYR A 50 -19.78 22.97 -7.69
CA TYR A 50 -18.40 22.49 -7.57
C TYR A 50 -17.99 22.01 -6.17
N LEU A 51 -18.70 22.40 -5.10
CA LEU A 51 -18.44 21.86 -3.76
C LEU A 51 -18.67 20.34 -3.68
N PRO A 52 -19.76 19.77 -4.23
CA PRO A 52 -19.92 18.32 -4.28
C PRO A 52 -18.76 17.63 -5.02
N MET A 53 -18.28 18.21 -6.12
CA MET A 53 -17.14 17.67 -6.87
C MET A 53 -15.85 17.70 -6.06
N LEU A 54 -15.56 18.79 -5.35
CA LEU A 54 -14.41 18.86 -4.44
C LEU A 54 -14.50 17.81 -3.32
N ASN A 55 -15.70 17.59 -2.76
CA ASN A 55 -15.93 16.53 -1.77
C ASN A 55 -15.70 15.14 -2.37
N GLU A 56 -16.12 14.90 -3.61
CA GLU A 56 -15.92 13.64 -4.32
C GLU A 56 -14.43 13.38 -4.60
N VAL A 57 -13.68 14.40 -5.02
CA VAL A 57 -12.22 14.33 -5.21
C VAL A 57 -11.53 13.96 -3.90
N ALA A 58 -11.89 14.59 -2.78
CA ALA A 58 -11.35 14.27 -1.46
C ALA A 58 -11.72 12.85 -0.98
N ALA A 59 -12.97 12.43 -1.20
CA ALA A 59 -13.42 11.09 -0.85
C ALA A 59 -12.67 10.03 -1.66
N THR A 60 -12.49 10.25 -2.96
CA THR A 60 -11.76 9.37 -3.88
C THR A 60 -10.30 9.24 -3.49
N PHE A 61 -9.65 10.35 -3.12
CA PHE A 61 -8.29 10.34 -2.59
C PHE A 61 -8.21 9.46 -1.34
N SER A 62 -9.07 9.72 -0.35
CA SER A 62 -9.06 8.99 0.92
C SER A 62 -9.27 7.49 0.72
N SER A 63 -10.24 7.08 -0.11
CA SER A 63 -10.51 5.66 -0.35
C SER A 63 -9.38 4.98 -1.12
N SER A 64 -8.83 5.65 -2.14
CA SER A 64 -7.76 5.08 -2.99
C SER A 64 -6.45 4.95 -2.22
N TYR A 65 -6.11 5.96 -1.40
CA TYR A 65 -4.91 5.93 -0.57
C TYR A 65 -4.98 4.81 0.46
N GLN A 66 -6.14 4.65 1.11
CA GLN A 66 -6.35 3.55 2.05
C GLN A 66 -6.29 2.18 1.36
N ALA A 67 -6.81 2.06 0.13
CA ALA A 67 -6.74 0.82 -0.63
C ALA A 67 -5.28 0.43 -0.97
N CYS A 68 -4.42 1.40 -1.32
CA CYS A 68 -2.98 1.16 -1.52
C CYS A 68 -2.34 0.52 -0.27
N ILE A 69 -2.58 1.14 0.89
CA ILE A 69 -2.03 0.67 2.18
C ILE A 69 -2.57 -0.71 2.55
N THR A 70 -3.88 -0.92 2.41
CA THR A 70 -4.50 -2.21 2.76
C THR A 70 -3.93 -3.32 1.88
N THR A 71 -3.83 -3.11 0.57
CA THR A 71 -3.28 -4.09 -0.37
C THR A 71 -1.84 -4.45 -0.02
N ALA A 72 -0.99 -3.45 0.26
CA ALA A 72 0.40 -3.68 0.64
C ALA A 72 0.52 -4.48 1.95
N ASN A 73 -0.30 -4.16 2.95
CA ASN A 73 -0.31 -4.88 4.22
C ASN A 73 -0.79 -6.33 4.09
N GLU A 74 -1.81 -6.59 3.26
CA GLU A 74 -2.28 -7.94 2.96
C GLU A 74 -1.18 -8.78 2.30
N GLU A 75 -0.46 -8.20 1.34
CA GLU A 75 0.65 -8.88 0.67
C GLU A 75 1.81 -9.16 1.63
N LEU A 76 2.20 -8.18 2.46
CA LEU A 76 3.23 -8.38 3.49
C LEU A 76 2.85 -9.47 4.50
N ALA A 77 1.57 -9.53 4.89
CA ALA A 77 1.07 -10.57 5.78
C ALA A 77 1.15 -11.95 5.12
N ASN A 78 0.82 -12.05 3.83
CA ASN A 78 0.93 -13.28 3.05
C ASN A 78 2.39 -13.74 2.93
N LEU A 79 3.30 -12.84 2.52
CA LEU A 79 4.74 -13.13 2.44
C LEU A 79 5.31 -13.60 3.78
N THR A 80 4.89 -12.97 4.88
CA THR A 80 5.33 -13.37 6.23
C THR A 80 4.78 -14.75 6.60
N ALA A 81 3.53 -15.06 6.26
CA ALA A 81 2.93 -16.36 6.53
C ALA A 81 3.62 -17.49 5.75
N GLU A 82 3.99 -17.26 4.49
CA GLU A 82 4.75 -18.24 3.72
C GLU A 82 6.17 -18.42 4.27
N ALA A 83 6.87 -17.34 4.61
CA ALA A 83 8.19 -17.42 5.23
C ALA A 83 8.18 -18.20 6.57
N GLN A 84 7.09 -18.14 7.32
CA GLN A 84 6.91 -18.94 8.54
C GLN A 84 6.79 -20.44 8.25
N LYS A 85 6.20 -20.83 7.12
CA LYS A 85 6.15 -22.24 6.71
C LYS A 85 7.55 -22.74 6.35
N ASP A 86 8.32 -21.97 5.60
CA ASP A 86 9.71 -22.29 5.29
C ASP A 86 10.55 -22.40 6.56
N GLN A 87 10.35 -21.48 7.51
CA GLN A 87 11.01 -21.53 8.81
C GLN A 87 10.70 -22.83 9.57
N ALA A 88 9.45 -23.30 9.55
CA ALA A 88 9.05 -24.55 10.20
C ALA A 88 9.72 -25.77 9.54
N VAL A 89 9.88 -25.78 8.22
CA VAL A 89 10.60 -26.84 7.49
C VAL A 89 12.07 -26.90 7.96
N TYR A 90 12.77 -25.76 7.98
CA TYR A 90 14.16 -25.74 8.45
C TYR A 90 14.30 -26.17 9.91
N GLN A 91 13.34 -25.80 10.78
CA GLN A 91 13.33 -26.27 12.17
C GLN A 91 13.14 -27.78 12.27
N GLN A 92 12.29 -28.35 11.43
CA GLN A 92 12.09 -29.80 11.36
C GLN A 92 13.35 -30.52 10.88
N ASP A 93 14.02 -30.01 9.84
CA ASP A 93 15.26 -30.59 9.33
C ASP A 93 16.35 -30.59 10.40
N VAL A 94 16.55 -29.45 11.09
CA VAL A 94 17.50 -29.34 12.20
C VAL A 94 17.14 -30.28 13.35
N THR A 95 15.86 -30.44 13.66
CA THR A 95 15.41 -31.39 14.69
C THR A 95 15.75 -32.83 14.30
N GLY A 96 15.58 -33.19 13.03
CA GLY A 96 15.96 -34.49 12.48
C GLY A 96 17.46 -34.76 12.62
N LEU A 97 18.29 -33.79 12.21
CA LEU A 97 19.74 -33.83 12.38
C LEU A 97 20.12 -34.11 13.84
N CYS A 98 19.65 -33.28 14.77
CA CYS A 98 19.96 -33.44 16.19
C CYS A 98 19.50 -34.81 16.73
N SER A 99 18.31 -35.27 16.33
CA SER A 99 17.76 -36.55 16.77
C SER A 99 18.60 -37.75 16.33
N ALA A 100 19.23 -37.69 15.15
CA ALA A 100 20.12 -38.75 14.67
C ALA A 100 21.35 -38.91 15.57
N PHE A 101 21.97 -37.79 15.95
CA PHE A 101 23.10 -37.79 16.89
C PHE A 101 22.69 -38.20 18.31
N THR A 102 21.58 -37.67 18.84
CA THR A 102 21.09 -38.05 20.16
C THR A 102 20.76 -39.55 20.24
N SER A 103 20.20 -40.12 19.18
CA SER A 103 19.93 -41.57 19.12
C SER A 103 21.22 -42.41 19.22
N CYS A 104 22.36 -41.89 18.73
CA CYS A 104 23.65 -42.55 18.89
C CYS A 104 24.14 -42.53 20.35
N ASP A 105 23.88 -41.46 21.09
CA ASP A 105 24.22 -41.35 22.52
C ASP A 105 23.47 -42.40 23.34
N ASP A 106 22.18 -42.58 23.06
CA ASP A 106 21.33 -43.50 23.79
C ASP A 106 21.58 -44.99 23.44
N SER A 107 22.01 -45.27 22.21
CA SER A 107 22.07 -46.65 21.67
C SER A 107 23.43 -47.35 21.80
N ALA A 108 24.50 -46.62 22.12
CA ALA A 108 25.85 -47.18 22.19
C ALA A 108 26.16 -47.91 23.50
N GLY A 109 25.54 -47.53 24.62
CA GLY A 109 25.87 -48.08 25.94
C GLY A 109 27.37 -47.92 26.26
N ASN A 110 28.05 -49.03 26.59
CA ASN A 110 29.50 -49.04 26.85
C ASN A 110 30.35 -49.44 25.62
N ASP A 111 29.73 -49.66 24.45
CA ASP A 111 30.46 -50.06 23.23
C ASP A 111 30.93 -48.82 22.46
N THR A 112 32.21 -48.50 22.65
CA THR A 112 32.85 -47.35 22.02
C THR A 112 32.97 -47.48 20.50
N THR A 113 33.07 -48.70 19.95
CA THR A 113 33.16 -48.88 18.50
C THR A 113 31.82 -48.63 17.84
N LYS A 114 30.74 -49.13 18.46
CA LYS A 114 29.37 -48.85 18.03
C LYS A 114 29.05 -47.36 18.08
N PHE A 115 29.49 -46.68 19.13
CA PHE A 115 29.37 -45.22 19.26
C PHE A 115 29.97 -44.49 18.06
N PHE A 116 31.26 -44.73 17.75
CA PHE A 116 31.94 -44.04 16.66
C PHE A 116 31.33 -44.33 15.28
N ASN A 117 30.95 -45.59 15.02
CA ASN A 117 30.31 -45.95 13.75
C ASN A 117 28.92 -45.31 13.59
N CYS A 118 28.15 -45.19 14.67
CA CYS A 118 26.86 -44.51 14.65
C CYS A 118 27.02 -43.03 14.29
N TYR A 119 27.92 -42.33 14.98
CA TYR A 119 28.21 -40.92 14.70
C TYR A 119 28.72 -40.69 13.27
N ALA A 120 29.59 -41.57 12.76
CA ALA A 120 30.06 -41.48 11.37
C ALA A 120 28.93 -41.65 10.36
N THR A 121 27.98 -42.55 10.64
CA THR A 121 26.82 -42.79 9.76
C THR A 121 25.82 -41.62 9.81
N ALA A 122 25.50 -41.12 11.00
CA ALA A 122 24.65 -39.95 11.17
C ALA A 122 25.25 -38.74 10.42
N ALA A 123 26.53 -38.45 10.67
CA ALA A 123 27.23 -37.37 9.98
C ALA A 123 27.21 -37.52 8.46
N GLN A 124 27.43 -38.72 7.91
CA GLN A 124 27.39 -38.94 6.46
C GLN A 124 26.01 -38.70 5.84
N GLY A 125 24.93 -39.13 6.50
CA GLY A 125 23.56 -38.86 6.03
C GLY A 125 23.23 -37.36 6.04
N ASP A 126 23.76 -36.66 7.03
CA ASP A 126 23.39 -35.30 7.37
C ASP A 126 24.14 -34.22 6.58
N VAL A 127 25.28 -34.53 5.96
CA VAL A 127 26.06 -33.54 5.16
C VAL A 127 25.20 -32.88 4.09
N SER A 128 24.37 -33.67 3.39
CA SER A 128 23.50 -33.16 2.32
C SER A 128 22.43 -32.20 2.86
N VAL A 129 21.77 -32.59 3.95
CA VAL A 129 20.75 -31.79 4.63
C VAL A 129 21.33 -30.47 5.13
N ILE A 130 22.52 -30.49 5.73
CA ILE A 130 23.19 -29.26 6.20
C ILE A 130 23.50 -28.31 5.03
N TYR A 131 23.95 -28.85 3.89
CA TYR A 131 24.21 -28.05 2.69
C TYR A 131 22.93 -27.44 2.10
N ASP A 132 21.85 -28.23 2.07
CA ASP A 132 20.55 -27.79 1.59
C ASP A 132 19.98 -26.69 2.49
N ILE A 133 20.01 -26.85 3.81
CA ILE A 133 19.62 -25.80 4.76
C ILE A 133 20.42 -24.53 4.50
N ALA A 134 21.74 -24.61 4.41
CA ALA A 134 22.59 -23.43 4.24
C ALA A 134 22.29 -22.68 2.93
N THR A 135 22.12 -23.41 1.83
CA THR A 135 21.87 -22.83 0.50
C THR A 135 20.44 -22.29 0.40
N ASN A 136 19.46 -23.07 0.82
CA ASN A 136 18.05 -22.73 0.68
C ASN A 136 17.67 -21.60 1.65
N ALA A 137 18.16 -21.61 2.90
CA ALA A 137 17.83 -20.55 3.86
C ALA A 137 18.33 -19.18 3.40
N ALA A 138 19.53 -19.12 2.82
CA ALA A 138 20.05 -17.88 2.22
C ALA A 138 19.21 -17.41 1.03
N SER A 139 18.82 -18.35 0.15
CA SER A 139 17.95 -18.05 -1.00
C SER A 139 16.57 -17.56 -0.57
N THR A 140 15.93 -18.24 0.40
CA THR A 140 14.64 -17.87 0.97
C THR A 140 14.71 -16.47 1.59
N ALA A 141 15.75 -16.18 2.39
CA ALA A 141 15.92 -14.88 3.02
C ALA A 141 16.05 -13.73 2.00
N ASN A 142 16.85 -13.93 0.95
CA ASN A 142 17.01 -12.94 -0.12
C ASN A 142 15.70 -12.74 -0.89
N THR A 143 15.03 -13.83 -1.26
CA THR A 143 13.76 -13.78 -1.99
C THR A 143 12.69 -13.05 -1.19
N LEU A 144 12.58 -13.31 0.12
CA LEU A 144 11.66 -12.61 1.01
C LEU A 144 11.98 -11.13 1.10
N ALA A 145 13.26 -10.77 1.26
CA ALA A 145 13.67 -9.37 1.34
C ALA A 145 13.36 -8.59 0.05
N GLU A 146 13.59 -9.22 -1.11
CA GLU A 146 13.24 -8.65 -2.41
C GLU A 146 11.73 -8.48 -2.58
N ALA A 147 10.93 -9.47 -2.20
CA ALA A 147 9.47 -9.40 -2.28
C ALA A 147 8.88 -8.31 -1.36
N ILE A 148 9.39 -8.19 -0.13
CA ILE A 148 9.00 -7.12 0.80
C ILE A 148 9.32 -5.75 0.20
N LYS A 149 10.53 -5.58 -0.36
CA LYS A 149 10.94 -4.33 -0.99
C LYS A 149 10.06 -3.99 -2.19
N ALA A 150 9.79 -4.96 -3.06
CA ALA A 150 8.92 -4.77 -4.22
C ALA A 150 7.49 -4.35 -3.80
N THR A 151 6.98 -4.91 -2.70
CA THR A 151 5.68 -4.52 -2.13
C THR A 151 5.68 -3.07 -1.65
N GLN A 152 6.73 -2.65 -0.93
CA GLN A 152 6.89 -1.26 -0.47
C GLN A 152 7.04 -0.28 -1.62
N ASP A 153 7.80 -0.64 -2.65
CA ASP A 153 7.97 0.19 -3.85
C ASP A 153 6.62 0.36 -4.58
N THR A 154 5.80 -0.70 -4.62
CA THR A 154 4.45 -0.67 -5.20
C THR A 154 3.49 0.20 -4.39
N GLU A 155 3.50 0.08 -3.06
CA GLU A 155 2.73 0.93 -2.16
C GLU A 155 3.07 2.41 -2.36
N TYR A 156 4.37 2.72 -2.43
CA TYR A 156 4.86 4.08 -2.66
C TYR A 156 4.38 4.64 -4.01
N GLN A 157 4.47 3.85 -5.09
CA GLN A 157 3.97 4.29 -6.40
C GLN A 157 2.46 4.51 -6.40
N CYS A 158 1.69 3.63 -5.75
CA CYS A 158 0.24 3.72 -5.64
C CYS A 158 -0.20 4.98 -4.88
N THR A 159 0.42 5.23 -3.73
CA THR A 159 0.14 6.40 -2.88
C THR A 159 0.54 7.70 -3.57
N ASN A 160 1.72 7.76 -4.20
CA ASN A 160 2.16 8.93 -4.95
C ASN A 160 1.24 9.25 -6.14
N THR A 161 0.80 8.23 -6.88
CA THR A 161 -0.16 8.38 -7.97
C THR A 161 -1.49 8.93 -7.46
N THR A 162 -1.96 8.43 -6.33
CA THR A 162 -3.21 8.87 -5.69
C THR A 162 -3.12 10.32 -5.23
N GLU A 163 -2.00 10.73 -4.63
CA GLU A 163 -1.72 12.13 -4.26
C GLU A 163 -1.65 13.04 -5.49
N SER A 164 -0.96 12.61 -6.55
CA SER A 164 -0.86 13.36 -7.80
C SER A 164 -2.24 13.60 -8.43
N ASN A 165 -3.09 12.57 -8.47
CA ASN A 165 -4.46 12.68 -8.95
C ASN A 165 -5.27 13.66 -8.08
N TYR A 166 -5.18 13.57 -6.76
CA TYR A 166 -5.87 14.48 -5.85
C TYR A 166 -5.51 15.94 -6.11
N VAL A 167 -4.22 16.26 -6.26
CA VAL A 167 -3.75 17.63 -6.55
C VAL A 167 -4.28 18.10 -7.91
N ARG A 168 -4.14 17.27 -8.95
CA ARG A 168 -4.59 17.60 -10.31
C ARG A 168 -6.10 17.84 -10.36
N ASP A 169 -6.88 16.93 -9.80
CA ASP A 169 -8.34 16.94 -9.93
C ASP A 169 -8.95 18.03 -9.04
N THR A 170 -8.32 18.33 -7.90
CA THR A 170 -8.65 19.50 -7.07
C THR A 170 -8.39 20.80 -7.84
N ALA A 171 -7.22 20.95 -8.46
CA ALA A 171 -6.88 22.13 -9.26
C ALA A 171 -7.85 22.32 -10.43
N ALA A 172 -8.14 21.27 -11.18
CA ALA A 172 -9.11 21.31 -12.28
C ALA A 172 -10.51 21.73 -11.80
N THR A 173 -10.95 21.25 -10.64
CA THR A 173 -12.25 21.62 -10.07
C THR A 173 -12.26 23.10 -9.63
N TYR A 174 -11.16 23.60 -9.06
CA TYR A 174 -11.02 25.03 -8.75
C TYR A 174 -11.00 25.91 -10.00
N ASP A 175 -10.37 25.48 -11.09
CA ASP A 175 -10.37 26.21 -12.37
C ASP A 175 -11.79 26.32 -12.95
N LEU A 176 -12.59 25.26 -12.83
CA LEU A 176 -14.01 25.27 -13.23
C LEU A 176 -14.85 26.19 -12.33
N LEU A 177 -14.61 26.18 -11.02
CA LEU A 177 -15.27 27.09 -10.08
C LEU A 177 -14.92 28.55 -10.38
N ASP A 178 -13.64 28.88 -10.56
CA ASP A 178 -13.18 30.22 -10.92
C ASP A 178 -13.77 30.69 -12.26
N THR A 179 -13.83 29.80 -13.25
CA THR A 179 -14.48 30.05 -14.54
C THR A 179 -15.97 30.36 -14.37
N CYS A 180 -16.68 29.62 -13.52
CA CYS A 180 -18.09 29.85 -13.22
C CYS A 180 -18.31 31.18 -12.50
N LEU A 181 -17.46 31.51 -11.53
CA LEU A 181 -17.55 32.77 -10.80
C LEU A 181 -17.28 33.97 -11.71
N LYS A 182 -16.41 33.84 -12.71
CA LYS A 182 -16.09 34.92 -13.67
C LYS A 182 -17.10 35.06 -14.80
N ASN A 183 -17.58 33.94 -15.34
CA ASN A 183 -18.35 33.91 -16.59
C ASN A 183 -19.84 33.58 -16.39
N GLY A 184 -20.26 33.30 -15.16
CA GLY A 184 -21.59 32.82 -14.84
C GLY A 184 -21.72 31.29 -14.88
N VAL A 185 -22.89 30.82 -14.45
CA VAL A 185 -23.21 29.38 -14.41
C VAL A 185 -23.16 28.80 -15.83
N PRO A 186 -22.45 27.68 -16.08
CA PRO A 186 -22.40 27.05 -17.39
C PRO A 186 -23.80 26.76 -17.94
N THR A 187 -24.12 27.28 -19.13
CA THR A 187 -25.46 27.16 -19.74
C THR A 187 -25.70 25.86 -20.51
N THR A 188 -24.70 24.98 -20.56
CA THR A 188 -24.81 23.65 -21.17
C THR A 188 -24.36 22.57 -20.19
N SER A 189 -25.31 21.70 -19.82
CA SER A 189 -25.05 20.39 -19.21
C SER A 189 -24.26 19.54 -20.21
N ALA A 190 -22.94 19.60 -20.16
CA ALA A 190 -22.10 18.55 -20.69
C ALA A 190 -21.89 17.55 -19.55
N ALA A 191 -22.52 16.38 -19.68
CA ALA A 191 -22.31 15.24 -18.79
C ALA A 191 -20.81 14.93 -18.63
N PRO A 192 -20.38 14.38 -17.48
CA PRO A 192 -18.98 14.07 -17.24
C PRO A 192 -18.45 13.11 -18.32
N VAL A 193 -17.33 13.48 -18.93
CA VAL A 193 -16.63 12.63 -19.89
C VAL A 193 -16.06 11.45 -19.10
N SER A 194 -16.71 10.28 -19.19
CA SER A 194 -16.10 9.03 -18.76
C SER A 194 -14.87 8.80 -19.63
N VAL A 195 -13.68 8.93 -19.05
CA VAL A 195 -12.44 8.51 -19.70
C VAL A 195 -12.41 6.99 -19.65
N THR A 196 -12.97 6.34 -20.68
CA THR A 196 -12.80 4.91 -20.89
C THR A 196 -11.39 4.68 -21.42
N THR A 197 -10.54 4.10 -20.58
CA THR A 197 -9.20 3.61 -20.94
C THR A 197 -9.35 2.55 -22.03
N ALA A 198 -9.07 2.90 -23.28
CA ALA A 198 -8.93 1.94 -24.35
C ALA A 198 -7.66 1.12 -24.11
N GLY A 199 -7.84 -0.14 -23.74
CA GLY A 199 -6.75 -1.12 -23.70
C GLY A 199 -6.06 -1.20 -25.05
N VAL A 200 -4.73 -1.09 -25.01
CA VAL A 200 -3.86 -1.38 -26.15
C VAL A 200 -4.01 -2.86 -26.49
N LEU A 201 -4.68 -3.13 -27.59
CA LEU A 201 -4.68 -4.43 -28.25
C LEU A 201 -3.33 -4.61 -28.94
N VAL A 202 -2.43 -5.38 -28.33
CA VAL A 202 -1.23 -5.88 -29.01
C VAL A 202 -1.68 -6.92 -30.04
N THR A 203 -1.38 -6.66 -31.32
CA THR A 203 -1.52 -7.65 -32.39
C THR A 203 -0.12 -8.01 -32.91
N THR A 204 0.12 -9.33 -32.91
CA THR A 204 1.14 -10.14 -33.61
C THR A 204 2.61 -9.91 -33.30
#